data_AF-A0A0S0ZGD1-F1
#
_entry.id   AF-A0A0S0ZGD1-F1
#
_cell.length_a   1.000
_cell.length_b   1.000
_cell.length_c   1.000
_cell.angle_alpha   90.00
_cell.angle_beta   90.00
_cell.angle_gamma   90.00
#
_symmetry.space_group_name_H-M   'P 1'
#
loop_
_entity.id
_entity.type
_entity.pdbx_description
1 polymer ?
#
loop_
_entity_poly.entity_id
_entity_poly.type
_entity_poly.pdbx_seq_one_letter_code
_entity_poly.pdbx_strand_id
1 'polypeptide(L)'
;MILGYAALLCGSLLSVALLAITFRKKAQLIQQLDHWSYRIISLGFIFLTIGILSGAVWANEAWGSYWNWDPKETWAFITWIIFAIYLHTRTNKNSV
;
A
#
# COMPACT_ATOMS: atom_id res chain seq x y z
N MET A 1 52.17 -9.84 13.00
CA MET A 1 51.53 -8.55 12.63
C MET A 1 50.75 -8.64 11.31
N ILE A 2 51.29 -9.23 10.25
CA ILE A 2 50.64 -9.34 8.92
C ILE A 2 49.30 -10.11 8.93
N LEU A 3 49.20 -11.19 9.73
CA LEU A 3 47.96 -11.99 9.85
C LEU A 3 46.74 -11.15 10.30
N GLY A 4 46.94 -10.15 11.16
CA GLY A 4 45.86 -9.31 11.67
C GLY A 4 45.25 -8.39 10.60
N TYR A 5 46.09 -7.79 9.76
CA TYR A 5 45.62 -6.94 8.66
C TYR A 5 44.84 -7.72 7.61
N ALA A 6 45.29 -8.93 7.28
CA ALA A 6 44.59 -9.81 6.35
C ALA A 6 43.19 -10.22 6.87
N ALA A 7 43.09 -10.53 8.17
CA ALA A 7 41.81 -10.86 8.81
C ALA A 7 40.84 -9.67 8.81
N LEU A 8 41.33 -8.45 9.11
CA LEU A 8 40.50 -7.23 9.10
C LEU A 8 40.02 -6.88 7.68
N LEU A 9 40.88 -6.99 6.67
CA LEU A 9 40.48 -6.76 5.28
C LEU A 9 39.41 -7.76 4.83
N CYS A 10 39.61 -9.06 5.09
CA CYS A 10 38.63 -10.09 4.73
C CYS A 10 37.28 -9.88 5.46
N GLY A 11 37.31 -9.57 6.75
CA GLY A 11 36.11 -9.28 7.54
C GLY A 11 35.34 -8.06 7.04
N SER A 12 36.05 -6.97 6.69
CA SER A 12 35.43 -5.76 6.15
C SER A 12 34.80 -6.00 4.77
N LEU A 13 35.46 -6.75 3.90
CA LEU A 13 34.94 -7.11 2.57
C LEU A 13 33.69 -7.99 2.67
N LEU A 14 33.71 -8.98 3.57
CA LEU A 14 32.54 -9.83 3.83
C LEU A 14 31.36 -9.01 4.38
N SER A 15 31.63 -8.08 5.31
CA SER A 15 30.61 -7.21 5.87
C SER A 15 29.95 -6.32 4.81
N VAL A 16 30.75 -5.68 3.95
CA VAL A 16 30.24 -4.84 2.84
C VAL A 16 29.44 -5.69 1.85
N ALA A 17 29.91 -6.90 1.52
CA ALA A 17 29.18 -7.81 0.63
C ALA A 17 27.81 -8.22 1.21
N LEU A 18 27.75 -8.57 2.50
CA LEU A 18 26.49 -8.92 3.18
C LEU A 18 25.52 -7.73 3.24
N LEU A 19 26.05 -6.54 3.51
CA LEU A 19 25.26 -5.32 3.53
C LEU A 19 24.65 -5.05 2.14
N ALA A 20 25.46 -5.13 1.07
CA ALA A 20 24.98 -4.95 -0.30
C ALA A 20 23.90 -5.98 -0.70
N ILE A 21 24.06 -7.25 -0.32
CA ILE A 21 23.05 -8.30 -0.58
C ILE A 21 21.75 -7.99 0.18
N THR A 22 21.85 -7.59 1.43
CA THR A 22 20.69 -7.27 2.29
C THR A 22 19.93 -6.07 1.75
N PHE A 23 20.65 -5.02 1.32
CA PHE A 23 20.05 -3.84 0.69
C PHE A 23 19.31 -4.20 -0.60
N ARG A 24 19.91 -5.02 -1.49
CA ARG A 24 19.24 -5.47 -2.71
C ARG A 24 17.99 -6.29 -2.42
N LYS A 25 18.06 -7.24 -1.49
CA LYS A 25 16.88 -8.03 -1.08
C LYS A 25 15.79 -7.14 -0.52
N LYS A 26 16.13 -6.17 0.35
CA LYS A 26 15.17 -5.22 0.92
C LYS A 26 14.51 -4.37 -0.18
N ALA A 27 15.27 -3.88 -1.15
CA ALA A 27 14.73 -3.11 -2.27
C ALA A 27 13.74 -3.94 -3.10
N GLN A 28 14.09 -5.19 -3.42
CA GLN A 28 13.19 -6.12 -4.13
C GLN A 28 11.92 -6.40 -3.33
N LEU A 29 12.03 -6.63 -2.01
CA LEU A 29 10.87 -6.85 -1.13
C LEU A 29 9.96 -5.62 -1.07
N ILE A 30 10.51 -4.41 -1.00
CA ILE A 30 9.73 -3.17 -1.02
C ILE A 30 8.95 -3.04 -2.32
N GLN A 31 9.58 -3.33 -3.47
CA GLN A 31 8.90 -3.29 -4.77
C GLN A 31 7.76 -4.31 -4.87
N GLN A 32 7.99 -5.54 -4.37
CA GLN A 32 6.94 -6.56 -4.33
C GLN A 32 5.79 -6.15 -3.42
N LEU A 33 6.09 -5.64 -2.22
CA LEU A 33 5.08 -5.22 -1.26
C LEU A 33 4.24 -4.07 -1.81
N ASP A 34 4.87 -3.08 -2.44
CA ASP A 34 4.19 -1.97 -3.11
C ASP A 34 3.25 -2.44 -4.22
N HIS A 35 3.67 -3.44 -5.02
CA HIS A 35 2.81 -4.06 -6.03
C HIS A 35 1.60 -4.79 -5.42
N TRP A 36 1.81 -5.56 -4.35
CA TRP A 36 0.71 -6.24 -3.65
C TRP A 36 -0.23 -5.24 -2.97
N SER A 37 0.30 -4.20 -2.33
CA SER A 37 -0.48 -3.11 -1.74
C SER A 37 -1.38 -2.45 -2.77
N TYR A 38 -0.87 -2.13 -3.96
CA TYR A 38 -1.68 -1.56 -5.04
C TYR A 38 -2.83 -2.49 -5.45
N ARG A 39 -2.58 -3.79 -5.59
CA ARG A 39 -3.62 -4.77 -5.93
C ARG A 39 -4.70 -4.88 -4.86
N ILE A 40 -4.30 -4.92 -3.59
CA ILE A 40 -5.24 -5.00 -2.45
C ILE A 40 -6.08 -3.73 -2.36
N ILE A 41 -5.48 -2.56 -2.48
CA ILE A 41 -6.20 -1.27 -2.43
C ILE A 41 -7.18 -1.15 -3.60
N SER A 42 -6.78 -1.58 -4.81
CA SER A 42 -7.66 -1.60 -5.98
C SER A 42 -8.89 -2.50 -5.77
N LEU A 43 -8.70 -3.72 -5.27
CA LEU A 43 -9.81 -4.61 -4.91
C LEU A 43 -10.68 -4.02 -3.79
N GLY A 44 -10.06 -3.43 -2.77
CA GLY A 44 -10.74 -2.76 -1.68
C GLY A 44 -11.61 -1.59 -2.15
N PHE A 45 -11.15 -0.82 -3.15
CA PHE A 45 -11.90 0.28 -3.74
C PHE A 45 -13.18 -0.19 -4.45
N ILE A 46 -13.10 -1.27 -5.22
CA ILE A 46 -14.27 -1.87 -5.89
C ILE A 46 -15.27 -2.37 -4.84
N PHE A 47 -14.78 -3.11 -3.83
CA PHE A 47 -15.62 -3.64 -2.78
C PHE A 47 -16.29 -2.53 -1.95
N LEU A 48 -15.54 -1.47 -1.61
CA LEU A 48 -16.05 -0.31 -0.91
C LEU A 48 -17.12 0.41 -1.74
N THR A 49 -16.92 0.55 -3.05
CA THR A 49 -17.91 1.17 -3.95
C THR A 49 -19.22 0.39 -3.94
N ILE A 50 -19.16 -0.93 -4.08
CA ILE A 50 -20.35 -1.80 -4.00
C ILE A 50 -20.98 -1.72 -2.61
N GLY A 51 -20.17 -1.68 -1.56
CA GLY A 51 -20.62 -1.54 -0.17
C GLY A 51 -21.38 -0.25 0.08
N ILE A 52 -20.89 0.90 -0.43
CA ILE A 52 -21.58 2.18 -0.33
C ILE A 52 -22.91 2.16 -1.10
N LEU A 53 -22.92 1.63 -2.33
CA LEU A 53 -24.14 1.55 -3.14
C LEU A 53 -25.20 0.66 -2.48
N SER A 54 -24.81 -0.53 -2.04
CA SER A 54 -25.69 -1.46 -1.31
C SER A 54 -26.17 -0.86 0.02
N GLY A 55 -25.27 -0.18 0.73
CA GLY A 55 -25.57 0.52 1.98
C GLY A 55 -26.59 1.65 1.79
N ALA A 56 -26.48 2.43 0.71
CA ALA A 56 -27.44 3.48 0.38
C ALA A 56 -28.84 2.92 0.07
N VAL A 57 -28.93 1.81 -0.66
CA VAL A 57 -30.20 1.12 -0.92
C VAL A 57 -30.83 0.63 0.38
N TRP A 58 -30.04 0.02 1.26
CA TRP A 58 -30.52 -0.43 2.57
C TRP A 58 -30.91 0.72 3.50
N ALA A 59 -30.17 1.83 3.47
CA ALA A 59 -30.49 3.03 4.25
C ALA A 59 -31.85 3.60 3.87
N ASN A 60 -32.18 3.59 2.57
CA ASN A 60 -33.50 4.00 2.11
C ASN A 60 -34.62 3.09 2.64
N GLU A 61 -34.40 1.78 2.68
CA GLU A 61 -35.38 0.84 3.22
C GLU A 61 -35.56 0.97 4.73
N ALA A 62 -34.47 1.16 5.48
CA ALA A 62 -34.52 1.18 6.94
C ALA A 62 -34.89 2.56 7.53
N TRP A 63 -34.58 3.66 6.84
CA TRP A 63 -34.71 5.04 7.36
C TRP A 63 -35.45 5.99 6.41
N GLY A 64 -35.87 5.54 5.22
CA GLY A 64 -36.60 6.35 4.24
C GLY A 64 -35.75 7.38 3.47
N SER A 65 -34.42 7.33 3.61
CA SER A 65 -33.48 8.22 2.93
C SER A 65 -32.23 7.44 2.51
N TYR A 66 -31.72 7.70 1.30
CA TYR A 66 -30.51 7.06 0.76
C TYR A 66 -29.21 7.51 1.45
N TRP A 67 -29.20 8.71 2.04
CA TRP A 67 -28.02 9.32 2.64
C TRP A 67 -28.41 10.36 3.68
N ASN A 68 -27.86 10.26 4.88
CA ASN A 68 -28.16 11.11 6.02
C ASN A 68 -26.92 11.80 6.62
N TRP A 69 -25.73 11.69 5.99
CA TRP A 69 -24.49 12.33 6.46
C TRP A 69 -24.11 11.98 7.90
N ASP A 70 -24.58 10.84 8.39
CA ASP A 70 -24.16 10.39 9.70
C ASP A 70 -22.66 10.01 9.67
N PRO A 71 -22.01 9.88 10.84
CA PRO A 71 -20.59 9.58 10.89
C PRO A 71 -20.21 8.36 10.04
N LYS A 72 -21.03 7.31 9.96
CA LYS A 72 -20.68 6.08 9.22
C LYS A 72 -20.58 6.33 7.70
N GLU A 73 -21.53 7.08 7.16
CA GLU A 73 -21.67 7.37 5.73
C GLU A 73 -20.58 8.35 5.30
N THR A 74 -20.34 9.37 6.12
CA THR A 74 -19.28 10.35 5.89
C THR A 74 -17.90 9.69 5.92
N TRP A 75 -17.61 8.80 6.88
CA TRP A 75 -16.34 8.07 6.92
C TRP A 75 -16.16 7.12 5.72
N ALA A 76 -17.23 6.44 5.29
CA ALA A 76 -17.18 5.62 4.09
C ALA A 76 -16.85 6.45 2.83
N PHE A 77 -17.42 7.66 2.72
CA PHE A 77 -17.12 8.56 1.61
C PHE A 77 -15.69 9.12 1.65
N ILE A 78 -15.21 9.54 2.83
CA ILE A 78 -13.83 10.02 3.00
C ILE A 78 -12.81 8.94 2.62
N THR A 79 -13.01 7.71 3.11
CA THR A 79 -12.13 6.58 2.77
C THR A 79 -12.16 6.25 1.29
N TRP A 80 -13.32 6.34 0.65
CA TRP A 80 -13.47 6.18 -0.79
C TRP A 80 -12.66 7.22 -1.57
N ILE A 81 -12.70 8.50 -1.17
CA ILE A 81 -11.89 9.57 -1.78
C ILE A 81 -10.40 9.30 -1.62
N ILE A 82 -9.94 8.90 -0.43
CA ILE A 82 -8.51 8.60 -0.18
C ILE A 82 -8.03 7.48 -1.12
N PHE A 83 -8.82 6.41 -1.28
CA PHE A 83 -8.49 5.32 -2.20
C PHE A 83 -8.51 5.78 -3.66
N ALA A 84 -9.46 6.61 -4.06
CA ALA A 84 -9.52 7.18 -5.40
C ALA A 84 -8.27 8.03 -5.71
N ILE A 85 -7.85 8.91 -4.79
CA ILE A 85 -6.64 9.74 -4.96
C ILE A 85 -5.39 8.86 -5.04
N TYR A 86 -5.28 7.86 -4.15
CA TYR A 86 -4.14 6.94 -4.16
C TYR A 86 -4.03 6.19 -5.50
N LEU A 87 -5.14 5.63 -6.00
CA LEU A 87 -5.15 4.91 -7.28
C LEU A 87 -4.92 5.85 -8.46
N HIS A 88 -5.49 7.06 -8.44
CA HIS A 88 -5.31 8.06 -9.50
C HIS A 88 -3.84 8.50 -9.63
N THR A 89 -3.21 8.83 -8.50
CA THR A 89 -1.79 9.25 -8.48
C THR A 89 -0.86 8.11 -8.89
N ARG A 90 -1.18 6.86 -8.56
CA ARG A 90 -0.38 5.70 -8.96
C ARG A 90 -0.52 5.35 -10.44
N THR A 91 -1.73 5.40 -10.99
CA THR A 91 -1.97 5.12 -12.42
C THR A 91 -1.23 6.12 -13.30
N ASN A 92 -1.24 7.42 -12.95
CA ASN A 92 -0.53 8.47 -13.69
C ASN A 92 1.00 8.27 -13.72
N LYS A 93 1.57 7.55 -12.75
CA LYS A 93 3.01 7.28 -12.68
C LYS A 93 3.45 6.14 -13.61
N ASN A 94 2.52 5.28 -14.05
CA ASN A 94 2.80 4.17 -14.96
C ASN A 94 2.58 4.54 -16.44
N SER A 95 2.01 5.71 -16.73
CA SER A 95 1.65 6.18 -18.09
C SER A 95 2.61 7.23 -18.68
N VAL A 96 3.76 7.44 -18.04
CA VAL A 96 4.88 8.27 -18.52
C VAL A 96 6.12 7.39 -18.60
#